data_AF-A0A840P314-F1
#
_entry.id   AF-A0A840P314-F1
#
_cell.length_a   1.000
_cell.length_b   1.000
_cell.length_c   1.000
_cell.angle_alpha   90.00
_cell.angle_beta   90.00
_cell.angle_gamma   90.00
#
_symmetry.space_group_name_H-M   'P 1'
#
loop_
_entity.id
_entity.type
_entity.pdbx_description
1 polymer ?
#
loop_
_entity_poly.entity_id
_entity_poly.type
_entity_poly.pdbx_seq_one_letter_code
_entity_poly.pdbx_strand_id
1 'polypeptide(L)'
;MDLDFVCSHAGRPVGALTRRDVARALLAVPTGVALVGLPDLRRALIAAGNPLSAPFWESAKATLGSIEAGVATIGDVQRWLESTGSEPILITRSYFVWPEEEERGPVAAEMYDLLVAHLEGLVAEGRIDPDALARGDVAARHAYEDLQEEWLDTPLPDGRVPRNVVTDEQDEELYAAYDEEEAFALAELRRLLGELPEPPRPEAELRAAAARLRKTLAEPGYPGNVLRACAGFEGPRLPDDDVELWLTVAAGVAGPISDLPEEEDTVEEFVDLDGELRHEDTVLASLCAIHHADWLAAVTALARRGPGVLASPERIARLIAESEDIEVESDDPDEVEATETLFTSVTPLWAALGIVDEDELLTPLGWWGLPKALERAWSASGE
;
A
#
# COMPACT_ATOMS: atom_id res chain seq x y z
N MET A 1 -8.80 -35.29 19.21
CA MET A 1 -7.56 -35.10 18.43
C MET A 1 -6.65 -36.26 18.72
N ASP A 2 -6.12 -36.90 17.68
CA ASP A 2 -5.16 -38.00 17.78
C ASP A 2 -3.87 -37.67 17.02
N LEU A 3 -2.86 -38.52 17.16
CA LEU A 3 -1.56 -38.33 16.54
C LEU A 3 -1.62 -38.41 15.01
N ASP A 4 -2.55 -39.19 14.46
CA ASP A 4 -2.72 -39.37 13.00
C ASP A 4 -3.22 -38.07 12.36
N PHE A 5 -4.14 -37.37 13.03
CA PHE A 5 -4.56 -36.03 12.62
C PHE A 5 -3.39 -35.05 12.58
N VAL A 6 -2.54 -35.01 13.61
CA VAL A 6 -1.39 -34.10 13.66
C VAL A 6 -0.39 -34.40 12.55
N CYS A 7 -0.08 -35.68 12.30
CA CYS A 7 0.80 -36.09 11.20
C CYS A 7 0.22 -35.69 9.83
N SER A 8 -1.08 -35.88 9.65
CA SER A 8 -1.77 -35.55 8.40
C SER A 8 -1.83 -34.04 8.16
N HIS A 9 -2.12 -33.27 9.21
CA HIS A 9 -2.19 -31.81 9.15
C HIS A 9 -0.82 -31.19 8.87
N ALA A 10 0.24 -31.69 9.51
CA ALA A 10 1.60 -31.22 9.30
C ALA A 10 2.25 -31.75 8.03
N GLY A 11 1.66 -32.76 7.37
CA GLY A 11 2.27 -33.46 6.24
C GLY A 11 3.58 -34.18 6.59
N ARG A 12 3.80 -34.50 7.87
CA ARG A 12 5.08 -35.00 8.41
C ARG A 12 4.87 -36.30 9.21
N PRO A 13 5.83 -37.26 9.16
CA PRO A 13 5.78 -38.43 10.02
C PRO A 13 6.04 -38.03 11.48
N VAL A 14 5.56 -38.84 12.43
CA VAL A 14 5.65 -38.55 13.88
C VAL A 14 7.06 -38.18 14.36
N GLY A 15 8.10 -38.83 13.83
CA GLY A 15 9.49 -38.59 14.23
C GLY A 15 10.06 -37.26 13.73
N ALA A 16 9.36 -36.56 12.82
CA ALA A 16 9.75 -35.27 12.27
C ALA A 16 8.81 -34.13 12.70
N LEU A 17 7.79 -34.41 13.53
CA LEU A 17 6.89 -33.38 14.04
C LEU A 17 7.65 -32.40 14.94
N THR A 18 7.49 -31.12 14.67
CA THR A 18 8.03 -30.04 15.51
C THR A 18 6.99 -29.50 16.48
N ARG A 19 7.41 -28.63 17.41
CA ARG A 19 6.50 -27.95 18.33
C ARG A 19 5.48 -27.09 17.58
N ARG A 20 5.93 -26.44 16.50
CA ARG A 20 5.10 -25.64 15.60
C ARG A 20 4.01 -26.48 14.95
N ASP A 21 4.36 -27.65 14.42
CA ASP A 21 3.40 -28.58 13.81
C ASP A 21 2.28 -28.97 14.79
N VAL A 22 2.66 -29.33 16.03
CA VAL A 22 1.70 -29.69 17.08
C VAL A 22 0.86 -28.48 17.50
N ALA A 23 1.44 -27.29 17.63
CA ALA A 23 0.70 -26.07 17.99
C ALA A 23 -0.31 -25.66 16.92
N ARG A 24 0.08 -25.65 15.64
CA ARG A 24 -0.83 -25.36 14.51
C ARG A 24 -1.96 -26.39 14.41
N ALA A 25 -1.64 -27.69 14.57
CA ALA A 25 -2.68 -28.73 14.61
C ALA A 25 -3.68 -28.51 15.76
N LEU A 26 -3.21 -28.09 16.95
CA LEU A 26 -4.07 -27.77 18.09
C LEU A 26 -5.03 -26.61 17.82
N LEU A 27 -4.61 -25.61 17.03
CA LEU A 27 -5.45 -24.48 16.63
C LEU A 27 -6.40 -24.82 15.47
N ALA A 28 -6.10 -25.85 14.69
CA ALA A 28 -6.93 -26.29 13.56
C ALA A 28 -8.21 -27.04 13.96
N VAL A 29 -8.48 -27.22 15.26
CA VAL A 29 -9.70 -27.85 15.78
C VAL A 29 -10.34 -26.99 16.87
N PRO A 30 -11.64 -27.18 17.19
CA PRO A 30 -12.27 -26.48 18.30
C PRO A 30 -11.48 -26.66 19.62
N THR A 31 -11.25 -25.57 20.35
CA THR A 31 -10.36 -25.53 21.52
C THR A 31 -10.77 -26.50 22.63
N GLY A 32 -12.07 -26.67 22.89
CA GLY A 32 -12.56 -27.71 23.81
C GLY A 32 -12.15 -29.14 23.40
N VAL A 33 -12.12 -29.45 22.10
CA VAL A 33 -11.67 -30.75 21.58
C VAL A 33 -10.16 -30.90 21.74
N ALA A 34 -9.39 -29.84 21.46
CA ALA A 34 -7.95 -29.81 21.65
C ALA A 34 -7.58 -30.05 23.12
N LEU A 35 -8.19 -29.31 24.05
CA LEU A 35 -7.96 -29.41 25.50
C LEU A 35 -8.23 -30.82 26.05
N VAL A 36 -9.33 -31.46 25.64
CA VAL A 36 -9.66 -32.84 26.04
C VAL A 36 -8.64 -33.84 25.48
N GLY A 37 -8.14 -33.60 24.26
CA GLY A 37 -7.18 -34.47 23.59
C GLY A 37 -5.72 -34.36 24.06
N LEU A 38 -5.32 -33.27 24.72
CA LEU A 38 -3.93 -33.01 25.12
C LEU A 38 -3.25 -34.18 25.87
N PRO A 39 -3.86 -34.81 26.90
CA PRO A 39 -3.21 -35.88 27.65
C PRO A 39 -2.94 -37.12 26.79
N ASP A 40 -3.83 -37.41 25.84
CA ASP A 40 -3.73 -38.58 24.96
C ASP A 40 -2.68 -38.35 23.88
N LEU A 41 -2.70 -37.16 23.26
CA LEU A 41 -1.68 -36.74 22.30
C LEU A 41 -0.28 -36.76 22.91
N ARG A 42 -0.11 -36.22 24.13
CA ARG A 42 1.16 -36.25 24.87
C ARG A 42 1.66 -37.68 25.09
N ARG A 43 0.77 -38.59 25.50
CA ARG A 43 1.13 -40.01 25.69
C ARG A 43 1.51 -40.69 24.37
N ALA A 44 0.79 -40.39 23.28
CA ALA A 44 1.08 -40.93 21.96
C ALA A 44 2.46 -40.47 21.44
N LEU A 45 2.78 -39.19 21.58
CA LEU A 45 4.08 -38.63 21.19
C LEU A 45 5.25 -39.23 22.00
N ILE A 46 5.06 -39.44 23.31
CA ILE A 46 6.04 -40.15 24.15
C ILE A 46 6.23 -41.59 23.67
N ALA A 47 5.13 -42.31 23.41
CA ALA A 47 5.17 -43.69 22.93
C ALA A 47 5.84 -43.83 21.55
N ALA A 48 5.70 -42.80 20.70
CA ALA A 48 6.33 -42.73 19.39
C ALA A 48 7.79 -42.24 19.42
N GLY A 49 8.34 -41.91 20.59
CA GLY A 49 9.72 -41.46 20.74
C GLY A 49 9.98 -40.00 20.34
N ASN A 50 8.94 -39.17 20.22
CA ASN A 50 9.05 -37.73 19.98
C ASN A 50 8.41 -36.91 21.13
N PRO A 51 8.96 -36.96 22.36
CA PRO A 51 8.37 -36.26 23.50
C PRO A 51 8.61 -34.74 23.42
N LEU A 52 7.53 -33.94 23.53
CA LEU A 52 7.64 -32.50 23.75
C LEU A 52 7.80 -32.16 25.23
N SER A 53 8.40 -31.00 25.50
CA SER A 53 8.78 -30.55 26.85
C SER A 53 7.56 -30.22 27.72
N ALA A 54 7.76 -30.23 29.05
CA ALA A 54 6.70 -29.81 29.97
C ALA A 54 6.28 -28.33 29.77
N PRO A 55 7.21 -27.36 29.60
CA PRO A 55 6.84 -25.98 29.29
C PRO A 55 5.93 -25.84 28.07
N PHE A 56 6.15 -26.61 27.01
CA PHE A 56 5.27 -26.61 25.83
C PHE A 56 3.83 -27.05 26.18
N TRP A 57 3.68 -28.15 26.93
CA TRP A 57 2.33 -28.66 27.25
C TRP A 57 1.57 -27.73 28.21
N GLU A 58 2.27 -27.12 29.16
CA GLU A 58 1.65 -26.14 30.07
C GLU A 58 1.26 -24.86 29.32
N SER A 59 2.10 -24.36 28.41
CA SER A 59 1.77 -23.20 27.58
C SER A 59 0.60 -23.49 26.64
N ALA A 60 0.60 -24.65 25.95
CA ALA A 60 -0.50 -25.07 25.10
C ALA A 60 -1.84 -25.13 25.86
N LYS A 61 -1.84 -25.73 27.06
CA LYS A 61 -3.03 -25.81 27.91
C LYS A 61 -3.50 -24.42 28.36
N ALA A 62 -2.57 -23.54 28.73
CA ALA A 62 -2.90 -22.18 29.15
C ALA A 62 -3.51 -21.36 28.01
N THR A 63 -2.89 -21.37 26.82
CA THR A 63 -3.37 -20.63 25.64
C THR A 63 -4.73 -21.14 25.18
N LEU A 64 -4.87 -22.46 24.97
CA LEU A 64 -6.16 -23.05 24.56
C LEU A 64 -7.26 -22.83 25.59
N GLY A 65 -6.94 -22.87 26.89
CA GLY A 65 -7.88 -22.54 27.96
C GLY A 65 -8.33 -21.07 27.94
N SER A 66 -7.42 -20.16 27.61
CA SER A 66 -7.70 -18.73 27.46
C SER A 66 -8.62 -18.45 26.26
N ILE A 67 -8.38 -19.13 25.14
CA ILE A 67 -9.24 -19.07 23.94
C ILE A 67 -10.64 -19.60 24.27
N GLU A 68 -10.74 -20.78 24.90
CA GLU A 68 -12.03 -21.38 25.27
C GLU A 68 -12.83 -20.50 26.24
N ALA A 69 -12.13 -19.76 27.11
CA ALA A 69 -12.75 -18.79 28.02
C ALA A 69 -13.13 -17.46 27.36
N GLY A 70 -12.79 -17.25 26.08
CA GLY A 70 -13.07 -16.02 25.34
C GLY A 70 -12.26 -14.80 25.79
N VAL A 71 -11.10 -15.01 26.42
CA VAL A 71 -10.24 -13.93 26.95
C VAL A 71 -8.88 -13.82 26.26
N ALA A 72 -8.55 -14.73 25.34
CA ALA A 72 -7.34 -14.65 24.55
C ALA A 72 -7.45 -13.58 23.44
N THR A 73 -6.39 -12.82 23.25
CA THR A 73 -6.21 -11.93 22.09
C THR A 73 -5.48 -12.66 20.96
N ILE A 74 -5.58 -12.15 19.72
CA ILE A 74 -4.79 -12.65 18.58
C ILE A 74 -3.29 -12.62 18.91
N GLY A 75 -2.82 -11.54 19.54
CA GLY A 75 -1.43 -11.41 19.98
C GLY A 75 -1.00 -12.43 21.02
N ASP A 76 -1.91 -12.99 21.83
CA ASP A 76 -1.57 -14.08 22.76
C ASP A 76 -1.33 -15.40 22.03
N VAL A 77 -2.17 -15.70 21.02
CA VAL A 77 -2.03 -16.89 20.18
C VAL A 77 -0.76 -16.81 19.35
N GLN A 78 -0.50 -15.66 18.74
CA GLN A 78 0.69 -15.42 17.94
C GLN A 78 1.97 -15.54 18.77
N ARG A 79 2.03 -14.92 19.95
CA ARG A 79 3.18 -15.07 20.87
C ARG A 79 3.40 -16.52 21.31
N TRP A 80 2.33 -17.28 21.48
CA TRP A 80 2.44 -18.70 21.79
C TRP A 80 3.00 -19.51 20.61
N LEU A 81 2.56 -19.26 19.38
CA LEU A 81 3.13 -19.89 18.19
C LEU A 81 4.61 -19.54 18.02
N GLU A 82 4.99 -18.28 18.17
CA GLU A 82 6.40 -17.82 18.15
C GLU A 82 7.25 -18.52 19.23
N SER A 83 6.65 -18.82 20.38
CA SER A 83 7.34 -19.55 21.47
C SER A 83 7.71 -20.99 21.12
N THR A 84 7.19 -21.54 20.01
CA THR A 84 7.62 -22.85 19.49
C THR A 84 9.06 -22.84 18.99
N GLY A 85 9.61 -21.65 18.72
CA GLY A 85 10.99 -21.42 18.29
C GLY A 85 11.21 -21.59 16.80
N SER A 86 10.16 -21.88 16.02
CA SER A 86 10.23 -21.97 14.56
C SER A 86 9.08 -21.29 13.82
N GLU A 87 8.18 -20.61 14.52
CA GLU A 87 7.20 -19.72 13.91
C GLU A 87 7.80 -18.32 13.77
N PRO A 88 7.97 -17.78 12.55
CA PRO A 88 8.44 -16.42 12.32
C PRO A 88 7.63 -15.37 13.08
N ILE A 89 8.32 -14.31 13.51
CA ILE A 89 7.70 -13.13 14.07
C ILE A 89 7.10 -12.32 12.93
N LEU A 90 5.82 -11.97 13.03
CA LEU A 90 5.10 -11.28 11.95
C LEU A 90 5.58 -9.86 11.72
N ILE A 91 5.91 -9.13 12.80
CA ILE A 91 6.41 -7.76 12.76
C ILE A 91 7.75 -7.72 13.48
N THR A 92 8.82 -7.48 12.73
CA THR A 92 10.17 -7.44 13.27
C THR A 92 10.49 -6.06 13.87
N ARG A 93 11.68 -5.90 14.47
CA ARG A 93 12.09 -4.64 15.09
C ARG A 93 12.43 -3.57 14.05
N SER A 94 12.90 -4.02 12.89
CA SER A 94 13.15 -3.19 11.72
C SER A 94 11.88 -2.88 10.92
N TYR A 95 10.69 -3.16 11.48
CA TYR A 95 9.38 -2.94 10.84
C TYR A 95 9.14 -3.74 9.56
N PHE A 96 9.86 -4.86 9.37
CA PHE A 96 9.47 -5.81 8.34
C PHE A 96 8.18 -6.52 8.77
N VAL A 97 7.22 -6.57 7.84
CA VAL A 97 5.91 -7.18 8.08
C VAL A 97 5.72 -8.31 7.08
N TRP A 98 5.57 -9.54 7.57
CA TRP A 98 5.14 -10.65 6.73
C TRP A 98 3.68 -10.46 6.32
N PRO A 99 3.32 -10.69 5.04
CA PRO A 99 1.92 -10.77 4.65
C PRO A 99 1.18 -11.86 5.43
N GLU A 100 -0.13 -11.70 5.55
CA GLU A 100 -1.00 -12.73 6.13
C GLU A 100 -0.90 -14.03 5.33
N GLU A 101 -1.13 -15.19 5.97
CA GLU A 101 -0.91 -16.50 5.32
C GLU A 101 -1.75 -16.69 4.05
N GLU A 102 -2.93 -16.06 3.98
CA GLU A 102 -3.83 -16.11 2.80
C GLU A 102 -3.45 -15.09 1.72
N GLU A 103 -2.65 -14.08 2.06
CA GLU A 103 -2.25 -12.96 1.19
C GLU A 103 -0.79 -13.08 0.71
N ARG A 104 -0.05 -14.11 1.14
CA ARG A 104 1.33 -14.30 0.69
C ARG A 104 1.38 -14.68 -0.78
N GLY A 105 2.05 -13.83 -1.56
CA GLY A 105 2.56 -14.16 -2.87
C GLY A 105 3.54 -15.36 -2.85
N PRO A 106 3.86 -15.92 -4.03
CA PRO A 106 4.73 -17.09 -4.15
C PRO A 106 6.13 -16.90 -3.54
N VAL A 107 6.72 -15.71 -3.63
CA VAL A 107 8.06 -15.42 -3.07
C VAL A 107 7.98 -15.30 -1.55
N ALA A 108 7.00 -14.57 -1.02
CA ALA A 108 6.76 -14.45 0.40
C ALA A 108 6.50 -15.82 1.04
N ALA A 109 5.69 -16.67 0.40
CA ALA A 109 5.46 -18.04 0.86
C ALA A 109 6.76 -18.88 0.88
N GLU A 110 7.56 -18.81 -0.20
CA GLU A 110 8.85 -19.50 -0.28
C GLU A 110 9.82 -19.03 0.82
N MET A 111 10.00 -17.71 0.97
CA MET A 111 10.93 -17.14 1.95
C MET A 111 10.47 -17.46 3.38
N TYR A 112 9.17 -17.42 3.64
CA TYR A 112 8.60 -17.78 4.93
C TYR A 112 8.90 -19.25 5.27
N ASP A 113 8.70 -20.18 4.32
CA ASP A 113 9.00 -21.60 4.50
C ASP A 113 10.51 -21.85 4.70
N LEU A 114 11.37 -21.13 3.98
CA LEU A 114 12.82 -21.20 4.17
C LEU A 114 13.23 -20.71 5.56
N LEU A 115 12.61 -19.64 6.06
CA LEU A 115 12.86 -19.14 7.41
C LEU A 115 12.39 -20.16 8.46
N VAL A 116 11.20 -20.73 8.32
CA VAL A 116 10.71 -21.80 9.22
C VAL A 116 11.71 -22.95 9.25
N ALA A 117 12.17 -23.44 8.09
CA ALA A 117 13.14 -24.52 8.01
C ALA A 117 14.49 -24.16 8.66
N HIS A 118 14.95 -22.91 8.47
CA HIS A 118 16.15 -22.39 9.12
C HIS A 118 16.03 -22.39 10.64
N LEU A 119 14.92 -21.88 11.18
CA LEU A 119 14.64 -21.83 12.61
C LEU A 119 14.49 -23.24 13.21
N GLU A 120 13.82 -24.18 12.51
CA GLU A 120 13.76 -25.58 12.91
C GLU A 120 15.18 -26.20 13.02
N GLY A 121 16.07 -25.86 12.09
CA GLY A 121 17.49 -26.24 12.15
C GLY A 121 18.20 -25.68 13.38
N LEU A 122 18.02 -24.39 13.67
CA LEU A 122 18.61 -23.73 14.84
C LEU A 122 18.08 -24.29 16.17
N VAL A 123 16.80 -24.69 16.23
CA VAL A 123 16.22 -25.41 17.38
C VAL A 123 16.88 -26.78 17.54
N ALA A 124 17.06 -27.54 16.44
CA ALA A 124 17.72 -28.84 16.48
C ALA A 124 19.20 -28.76 16.91
N GLU A 125 19.89 -27.68 16.55
CA GLU A 125 21.26 -27.37 16.98
C GLU A 125 21.35 -26.87 18.44
N GLY A 126 20.21 -26.54 19.06
CA GLY A 126 20.14 -25.97 20.41
C GLY A 126 20.57 -24.50 20.49
N ARG A 127 20.60 -23.79 19.35
CA ARG A 127 20.85 -22.34 19.30
C ARG A 127 19.64 -21.52 19.75
N ILE A 128 18.44 -22.07 19.54
CA ILE A 128 17.19 -21.53 20.06
C ILE A 128 16.71 -22.45 21.20
N ASP A 129 16.36 -21.88 22.35
CA ASP A 129 15.69 -22.60 23.45
C ASP A 129 14.19 -22.24 23.48
N PRO A 130 13.32 -23.06 22.87
CA PRO A 130 11.90 -22.76 22.87
C PRO A 130 11.23 -22.97 24.24
N ASP A 131 11.88 -23.64 25.20
CA ASP A 131 11.38 -23.67 26.58
C ASP A 131 11.62 -22.34 27.29
N ALA A 132 12.71 -21.63 26.99
CA ALA A 132 12.95 -20.27 27.47
C ALA A 132 11.93 -19.29 26.85
N LEU A 133 11.67 -19.40 25.55
CA LEU A 133 10.63 -18.62 24.88
C LEU A 133 9.25 -18.87 25.50
N ALA A 134 8.86 -20.14 25.71
CA ALA A 134 7.57 -20.50 26.33
C ALA A 134 7.42 -20.00 27.78
N ARG A 135 8.52 -19.75 28.49
CA ARG A 135 8.51 -19.14 29.84
C ARG A 135 8.49 -17.61 29.82
N GLY A 136 8.53 -16.99 28.65
CA GLY A 136 8.58 -15.53 28.50
C GLY A 136 9.94 -14.93 28.86
N ASP A 137 11.03 -15.67 28.66
CA ASP A 137 12.38 -15.13 28.83
C ASP A 137 12.65 -14.03 27.80
N VAL A 138 12.87 -12.80 28.28
CA VAL A 138 13.08 -11.61 27.46
C VAL A 138 14.38 -11.70 26.66
N ALA A 139 15.45 -12.26 27.23
CA ALA A 139 16.72 -12.38 26.54
C ALA A 139 16.65 -13.44 25.44
N ALA A 140 15.98 -14.57 25.71
CA ALA A 140 15.72 -15.58 24.69
C ALA A 140 14.85 -15.02 23.55
N ARG A 141 13.84 -14.21 23.90
CA ARG A 141 13.01 -13.54 22.90
C ARG A 141 13.87 -12.65 22.02
N HIS A 142 14.65 -11.72 22.58
CA HIS A 142 15.50 -10.83 21.80
C HIS A 142 16.46 -11.56 20.88
N ALA A 143 17.13 -12.61 21.39
CA ALA A 143 17.99 -13.43 20.54
C ALA A 143 17.23 -14.09 19.38
N TYR A 144 15.97 -14.49 19.59
CA TYR A 144 15.11 -15.05 18.54
C TYR A 144 14.70 -14.02 17.48
N GLU A 145 14.46 -12.75 17.88
CA GLU A 145 14.19 -11.67 16.93
C GLU A 145 15.45 -11.33 16.13
N ASP A 146 16.59 -11.19 16.81
CA ASP A 146 17.88 -10.84 16.19
C ASP A 146 18.32 -11.89 15.15
N LEU A 147 18.07 -13.18 15.40
CA LEU A 147 18.35 -14.26 14.43
C LEU A 147 17.52 -14.16 13.15
N GLN A 148 16.26 -13.72 13.27
CA GLN A 148 15.37 -13.56 12.11
C GLN A 148 15.73 -12.32 11.30
N GLU A 149 16.07 -11.22 11.97
CA GLU A 149 16.58 -10.01 11.33
C GLU A 149 17.87 -10.31 10.56
N GLU A 150 18.82 -11.00 11.20
CA GLU A 150 20.06 -11.42 10.53
C GLU A 150 19.77 -12.28 9.30
N TRP A 151 18.81 -13.20 9.40
CA TRP A 151 18.42 -14.05 8.26
C TRP A 151 17.78 -13.24 7.13
N LEU A 152 16.88 -12.30 7.43
CA LEU A 152 16.21 -11.45 6.45
C LEU A 152 17.19 -10.58 5.64
N ASP A 153 18.29 -10.16 6.27
CA ASP A 153 19.30 -9.30 5.67
C ASP A 153 20.46 -10.08 5.02
N THR A 154 20.54 -11.39 5.24
CA THR A 154 21.63 -12.22 4.72
C THR A 154 21.28 -12.79 3.34
N PRO A 155 22.14 -12.60 2.32
CA PRO A 155 21.94 -13.23 1.02
C PRO A 155 21.90 -14.76 1.12
N LEU A 156 20.85 -15.35 0.55
CA LEU A 156 20.72 -16.78 0.37
C LEU A 156 21.74 -17.32 -0.67
N PRO A 157 21.96 -18.64 -0.76
CA PRO A 157 22.92 -19.22 -1.70
C PRO A 157 22.69 -18.89 -3.18
N ASP A 158 21.48 -18.51 -3.55
CA ASP A 158 21.10 -18.05 -4.88
C ASP A 158 21.29 -16.54 -5.11
N GLY A 159 21.73 -15.81 -4.07
CA GLY A 159 22.00 -14.38 -4.07
C GLY A 159 20.83 -13.50 -3.66
N ARG A 160 19.63 -14.04 -3.48
CA ARG A 160 18.45 -13.26 -3.04
C ARG A 160 18.63 -12.83 -1.58
N VAL A 161 18.26 -11.59 -1.27
CA VAL A 161 18.13 -11.12 0.10
C VAL A 161 16.65 -11.21 0.45
N PRO A 162 16.24 -12.05 1.43
CA PRO A 162 14.83 -12.32 1.70
C PRO A 162 13.99 -11.06 1.93
N ARG A 163 14.50 -10.09 2.70
CA ARG A 163 13.80 -8.81 2.91
C ARG A 163 13.44 -8.15 1.59
N ASN A 164 14.44 -7.95 0.73
CA ASN A 164 14.27 -7.23 -0.52
C ASN A 164 13.28 -7.95 -1.43
N VAL A 165 13.44 -9.25 -1.65
CA VAL A 165 12.58 -9.97 -2.61
C VAL A 165 11.14 -10.11 -2.13
N VAL A 166 10.89 -10.11 -0.82
CA VAL A 166 9.52 -10.08 -0.28
C VAL A 166 8.93 -8.67 -0.44
N THR A 167 9.70 -7.63 -0.11
CA THR A 167 9.26 -6.24 -0.31
C THR A 167 8.99 -5.95 -1.78
N ASP A 168 9.87 -6.39 -2.69
CA ASP A 168 9.69 -6.22 -4.13
C ASP A 168 8.39 -6.89 -4.62
N GLU A 169 8.06 -8.09 -4.15
CA GLU A 169 6.79 -8.76 -4.50
C GLU A 169 5.58 -7.99 -3.95
N GLN A 170 5.64 -7.49 -2.71
CA GLN A 170 4.56 -6.68 -2.14
C GLN A 170 4.38 -5.35 -2.88
N ASP A 171 5.47 -4.71 -3.28
CA ASP A 171 5.44 -3.48 -4.07
C ASP A 171 4.87 -3.75 -5.47
N GLU A 172 5.26 -4.85 -6.12
CA GLU A 172 4.68 -5.29 -7.41
C GLU A 172 3.17 -5.54 -7.31
N GLU A 173 2.70 -6.20 -6.25
CA GLU A 173 1.27 -6.43 -6.02
C GLU A 173 0.52 -5.11 -5.78
N LEU A 174 1.11 -4.19 -5.02
CA LEU A 174 0.54 -2.86 -4.78
C LEU A 174 0.45 -2.05 -6.07
N TYR A 175 1.50 -2.04 -6.90
CA TYR A 175 1.49 -1.37 -8.20
C TYR A 175 0.47 -1.99 -9.15
N ALA A 176 0.35 -3.32 -9.19
CA ALA A 176 -0.65 -3.99 -10.02
C ALA A 176 -2.08 -3.60 -9.60
N ALA A 177 -2.37 -3.51 -8.31
CA ALA A 177 -3.66 -3.06 -7.81
C ALA A 177 -3.94 -1.59 -8.20
N TYR A 178 -2.92 -0.72 -8.15
CA TYR A 178 -3.02 0.67 -8.59
C TYR A 178 -3.28 0.78 -10.10
N ASP A 179 -2.59 -0.01 -10.92
CA ASP A 179 -2.81 -0.09 -12.37
C ASP A 179 -4.22 -0.58 -12.72
N GLU A 180 -4.76 -1.54 -11.96
CA GLU A 180 -6.14 -2.01 -12.11
C GLU A 180 -7.16 -0.91 -11.78
N GLU A 181 -6.92 -0.12 -10.73
CA GLU A 181 -7.74 1.04 -10.36
C GLU A 181 -7.71 2.10 -11.48
N GLU A 182 -6.52 2.45 -11.97
CA GLU A 182 -6.34 3.41 -13.07
C GLU A 182 -7.05 2.93 -14.34
N ALA A 183 -6.88 1.67 -14.72
CA ALA A 183 -7.51 1.08 -15.89
C ALA A 183 -9.04 1.07 -15.77
N PHE A 184 -9.57 0.77 -14.58
CA PHE A 184 -11.01 0.86 -14.29
C PHE A 184 -11.50 2.31 -14.41
N ALA A 185 -10.82 3.26 -13.77
CA ALA A 185 -11.19 4.67 -13.82
C ALA A 185 -11.16 5.23 -15.25
N LEU A 186 -10.17 4.85 -16.06
CA LEU A 186 -10.07 5.21 -17.47
C LEU A 186 -11.21 4.61 -18.31
N ALA A 187 -11.54 3.34 -18.10
CA ALA A 187 -12.65 2.69 -18.78
C ALA A 187 -13.97 3.39 -18.46
N GLU A 188 -14.18 3.75 -17.20
CA GLU A 188 -15.37 4.43 -16.72
C GLU A 188 -15.45 5.89 -17.21
N LEU A 189 -14.32 6.62 -17.21
CA LEU A 189 -14.22 7.95 -17.80
C LEU A 189 -14.65 7.92 -19.28
N ARG A 190 -14.10 6.99 -20.07
CA ARG A 190 -14.46 6.83 -21.50
C ARG A 190 -15.93 6.51 -21.68
N ARG A 191 -16.49 5.64 -20.84
CA ARG A 191 -17.91 5.28 -20.86
C ARG A 191 -18.78 6.51 -20.62
N LEU A 192 -18.50 7.27 -19.56
CA LEU A 192 -19.26 8.46 -19.17
C LEU A 192 -19.15 9.60 -20.18
N LEU A 193 -17.95 9.85 -20.70
CA LEU A 193 -17.74 10.88 -21.73
C LEU A 193 -18.40 10.50 -23.06
N GLY A 194 -18.50 9.20 -23.38
CA GLY A 194 -19.18 8.71 -24.59
C GLY A 194 -20.69 9.01 -24.63
N GLU A 195 -21.30 9.29 -23.47
CA GLU A 195 -22.70 9.68 -23.35
C GLU A 195 -22.93 11.19 -23.51
N LEU A 196 -21.85 11.99 -23.43
CA LEU A 196 -21.89 13.45 -23.49
C LEU A 196 -21.58 13.97 -24.90
N PRO A 197 -22.14 15.13 -25.29
CA PRO A 197 -21.76 15.77 -26.54
C PRO A 197 -20.30 16.24 -26.48
N GLU A 198 -19.52 15.98 -27.53
CA GLU A 198 -18.13 16.43 -27.58
C GLU A 198 -18.08 17.98 -27.58
N PRO A 199 -17.36 18.59 -26.61
CA PRO A 199 -17.23 20.04 -26.54
C PRO A 199 -16.41 20.60 -27.71
N PRO A 200 -16.79 21.76 -28.27
CA PRO A 200 -16.01 22.39 -29.32
C PRO A 200 -14.65 22.83 -28.77
N ARG A 201 -13.59 22.63 -29.56
CA ARG A 201 -12.24 23.08 -29.19
C ARG A 201 -12.14 24.62 -29.17
N PRO A 202 -11.76 25.24 -28.05
CA PRO A 202 -11.67 26.69 -27.92
C PRO A 202 -10.30 27.22 -28.36
N GLU A 203 -10.14 27.39 -29.67
CA GLU A 203 -8.87 27.74 -30.33
C GLU A 203 -8.23 29.05 -29.82
N ALA A 204 -9.03 30.07 -29.51
CA ALA A 204 -8.52 31.37 -29.10
C ALA A 204 -8.01 31.32 -27.66
N GLU A 205 -8.78 30.67 -26.79
CA GLU A 205 -8.51 30.45 -25.38
C GLU A 205 -7.30 29.55 -25.20
N LEU A 206 -7.22 28.46 -25.95
CA LEU A 206 -6.07 27.54 -25.95
C LEU A 206 -4.78 28.27 -26.33
N ARG A 207 -4.78 29.04 -27.43
CA ARG A 207 -3.60 29.80 -27.85
C ARG A 207 -3.17 30.82 -26.80
N ALA A 208 -4.15 31.50 -26.19
CA ALA A 208 -3.86 32.46 -25.13
C ALA A 208 -3.29 31.78 -23.87
N ALA A 209 -3.86 30.63 -23.47
CA ALA A 209 -3.39 29.83 -22.34
C ALA A 209 -1.97 29.28 -22.59
N ALA A 210 -1.71 28.67 -23.75
CA ALA A 210 -0.40 28.16 -24.13
C ALA A 210 0.67 29.28 -24.15
N ALA A 211 0.33 30.48 -24.62
CA ALA A 211 1.24 31.61 -24.60
C ALA A 211 1.56 32.12 -23.18
N ARG A 212 0.61 32.03 -22.24
CA ARG A 212 0.86 32.33 -20.81
C ARG A 212 1.69 31.22 -20.17
N LEU A 213 1.30 29.97 -20.39
CA LEU A 213 1.95 28.79 -19.85
C LEU A 213 3.45 28.74 -20.22
N ARG A 214 3.83 29.02 -21.47
CA ARG A 214 5.25 29.08 -21.86
C ARG A 214 6.06 30.12 -21.07
N LYS A 215 5.44 31.23 -20.65
CA LYS A 215 6.12 32.23 -19.79
C LYS A 215 6.25 31.70 -18.37
N THR A 216 5.16 31.16 -17.83
CA THR A 216 5.13 30.56 -16.49
C THR A 216 6.17 29.44 -16.34
N LEU A 217 6.29 28.53 -17.32
CA LEU A 217 7.26 27.43 -17.31
C LEU A 217 8.72 27.87 -17.56
N ALA A 218 8.94 29.14 -17.93
CA ALA A 218 10.28 29.71 -18.12
C ALA A 218 10.78 30.47 -16.89
N GLU A 219 9.86 30.85 -15.99
CA GLU A 219 10.18 31.55 -14.75
C GLU A 219 10.39 30.54 -13.62
N PRO A 220 11.44 30.69 -12.79
CA PRO A 220 11.66 29.81 -11.65
C PRO A 220 10.63 30.08 -10.55
N GLY A 221 10.20 29.02 -9.87
CA GLY A 221 9.29 29.06 -8.73
C GLY A 221 7.85 28.68 -9.07
N TYR A 222 6.99 28.79 -8.06
CA TYR A 222 5.60 28.42 -8.14
C TYR A 222 4.77 29.38 -9.04
N PRO A 223 3.83 28.86 -9.88
CA PRO A 223 3.52 27.44 -10.10
C PRO A 223 4.35 26.77 -11.20
N GLY A 224 5.29 27.50 -11.84
CA GLY A 224 6.07 27.03 -12.98
C GLY A 224 6.85 25.75 -12.70
N ASN A 225 7.55 25.67 -11.57
CA ASN A 225 8.32 24.49 -11.17
C ASN A 225 7.44 23.24 -11.03
N VAL A 226 6.33 23.35 -10.30
CA VAL A 226 5.36 22.24 -10.09
C VAL A 226 4.80 21.77 -11.43
N LEU A 227 4.34 22.70 -12.29
CA LEU A 227 3.79 22.34 -13.60
C LEU A 227 4.82 21.66 -14.52
N ARG A 228 6.10 22.01 -14.41
CA ARG A 228 7.18 21.33 -15.14
C ARG A 228 7.44 19.93 -14.62
N ALA A 229 7.46 19.76 -13.29
CA ALA A 229 7.65 18.46 -12.64
C ALA A 229 6.52 17.50 -12.99
N CYS A 230 5.27 17.95 -12.83
CA CYS A 230 4.07 17.25 -13.26
C CYS A 230 4.15 16.77 -14.72
N ALA A 231 4.66 17.62 -15.63
CA ALA A 231 4.74 17.34 -17.05
C ALA A 231 6.00 16.54 -17.48
N GLY A 232 6.91 16.21 -16.56
CA GLY A 232 8.18 15.54 -16.88
C GLY A 232 9.12 16.37 -17.75
N PHE A 233 9.07 17.71 -17.69
CA PHE A 233 9.90 18.56 -18.52
C PHE A 233 11.31 18.77 -17.94
N GLU A 234 12.26 17.97 -18.43
CA GLU A 234 13.68 18.15 -18.19
C GLU A 234 14.29 19.23 -19.12
N GLY A 235 14.60 20.40 -18.57
CA GLY A 235 15.31 21.48 -19.29
C GLY A 235 14.43 22.41 -20.14
N PRO A 236 15.03 23.38 -20.87
CA PRO A 236 14.31 24.56 -21.37
C PRO A 236 13.41 24.30 -22.60
N ARG A 237 13.45 23.11 -23.18
CA ARG A 237 12.73 22.81 -24.43
C ARG A 237 11.30 22.40 -24.12
N LEU A 238 10.34 23.16 -24.66
CA LEU A 238 8.91 22.89 -24.55
C LEU A 238 8.33 22.48 -25.91
N PRO A 239 7.20 21.76 -25.97
CA PRO A 239 6.48 21.52 -27.22
C PRO A 239 6.10 22.81 -27.96
N ASP A 240 6.34 22.82 -29.27
CA ASP A 240 5.98 23.94 -30.16
C ASP A 240 4.46 23.98 -30.42
N ASP A 241 3.79 22.84 -30.37
CA ASP A 241 2.34 22.74 -30.57
C ASP A 241 1.58 23.12 -29.29
N ASP A 242 0.59 24.01 -29.43
CA ASP A 242 -0.18 24.55 -28.29
C ASP A 242 -1.07 23.49 -27.64
N VAL A 243 -1.63 22.57 -28.43
CA VAL A 243 -2.48 21.48 -27.92
C VAL A 243 -1.61 20.52 -27.11
N GLU A 244 -0.48 20.11 -27.67
CA GLU A 244 0.44 19.17 -27.03
C GLU A 244 1.02 19.74 -25.74
N LEU A 245 1.48 21.00 -25.75
CA LEU A 245 1.99 21.65 -24.55
C LEU A 245 0.93 21.69 -23.44
N TRP A 246 -0.28 22.16 -23.78
CA TRP A 246 -1.32 22.35 -22.78
C TRP A 246 -1.83 21.02 -22.22
N LEU A 247 -2.08 20.02 -23.08
CA LEU A 247 -2.56 18.71 -22.65
C LEU A 247 -1.52 17.94 -21.84
N THR A 248 -0.23 18.04 -22.18
CA THR A 248 0.83 17.37 -21.42
C THR A 248 0.90 17.92 -19.99
N VAL A 249 0.88 19.25 -19.84
CA VAL A 249 0.93 19.87 -18.50
C VAL A 249 -0.36 19.62 -17.72
N ALA A 250 -1.53 19.74 -18.35
CA ALA A 250 -2.80 19.48 -17.69
C ALA A 250 -2.93 18.01 -17.25
N ALA A 251 -2.46 17.05 -18.06
CA ALA A 251 -2.44 15.63 -17.72
C ALA A 251 -1.53 15.38 -16.52
N GLY A 252 -0.34 15.99 -16.50
CA GLY A 252 0.61 15.85 -15.39
C GLY A 252 0.10 16.37 -14.04
N VAL A 253 -0.91 17.24 -14.00
CA VAL A 253 -1.55 17.65 -12.73
C VAL A 253 -2.42 16.54 -12.15
N ALA A 254 -3.03 15.70 -13.01
CA ALA A 254 -3.91 14.61 -12.60
C ALA A 254 -3.20 13.25 -12.49
N GLY A 255 -2.01 13.12 -13.08
CA GLY A 255 -1.11 11.97 -12.93
C GLY A 255 0.33 12.48 -12.89
N PRO A 256 0.80 13.04 -11.76
CA PRO A 256 2.13 13.62 -11.65
C PRO A 256 3.21 12.54 -11.81
N ILE A 257 4.12 12.73 -12.77
CA ILE A 257 5.23 11.81 -13.07
C ILE A 257 6.26 11.73 -11.91
N SER A 258 6.21 12.70 -10.99
CA SER A 258 7.00 12.79 -9.74
C SER A 258 8.46 12.32 -9.81
N ASP A 259 9.30 13.09 -10.50
CA ASP A 259 10.71 13.25 -10.16
C ASP A 259 11.00 14.76 -10.00
N LEU A 260 11.05 15.24 -8.76
CA LEU A 260 11.74 16.51 -8.52
C LEU A 260 13.25 16.23 -8.67
N PRO A 261 14.03 17.12 -9.32
CA PRO A 261 15.46 16.96 -9.31
C PRO A 261 15.94 16.99 -7.86
N GLU A 262 16.45 15.86 -7.38
CA GLU A 262 17.25 15.78 -6.16
C GLU A 262 18.45 16.71 -6.36
N GLU A 263 18.46 17.87 -5.71
CA GLU A 263 19.71 18.60 -5.57
C GLU A 263 20.67 17.68 -4.79
N GLU A 264 21.93 17.55 -5.22
CA GLU A 264 22.92 16.58 -4.67
C GLU A 264 23.16 16.64 -3.13
N ASP A 265 22.49 17.55 -2.41
CA ASP A 265 22.50 17.72 -0.95
C ASP A 265 21.21 17.20 -0.23
N THR A 266 20.21 16.64 -0.91
CA THR A 266 18.90 16.27 -0.29
C THR A 266 18.93 15.06 0.65
N VAL A 267 20.02 14.30 0.70
CA VAL A 267 20.16 13.22 1.70
C VAL A 267 20.24 13.77 3.13
N GLU A 268 20.55 15.05 3.31
CA GLU A 268 20.49 15.72 4.62
C GLU A 268 19.10 16.30 4.98
N GLU A 269 18.20 16.51 4.01
CA GLU A 269 16.88 17.12 4.25
C GLU A 269 15.81 16.09 4.67
N PHE A 270 15.93 14.83 4.25
CA PHE A 270 15.10 13.72 4.75
C PHE A 270 15.36 13.35 6.23
N VAL A 271 16.37 13.95 6.86
CA VAL A 271 16.75 13.68 8.26
C VAL A 271 16.16 14.72 9.23
N ASP A 272 15.60 15.83 8.73
CA ASP A 272 14.93 16.83 9.54
C ASP A 272 13.40 16.62 9.55
N LEU A 273 12.96 15.62 10.32
CA LEU A 273 11.53 15.34 10.56
C LEU A 273 10.77 16.52 11.21
N ASP A 274 11.47 17.58 11.64
CA ASP A 274 10.92 18.82 12.20
C ASP A 274 10.96 20.01 11.21
N GLY A 275 11.44 19.83 9.97
CA GLY A 275 11.49 20.85 8.92
C GLY A 275 10.17 21.02 8.17
N GLU A 276 9.73 22.26 7.95
CA GLU A 276 8.57 22.54 7.09
C GLU A 276 8.94 22.21 5.62
N LEU A 277 8.19 21.29 4.99
CA LEU A 277 8.31 21.01 3.55
C LEU A 277 8.17 22.31 2.75
N ARG A 278 8.92 22.42 1.65
CA ARG A 278 8.73 23.55 0.72
C ARG A 278 7.32 23.48 0.14
N HIS A 279 6.72 24.64 -0.11
CA HIS A 279 5.34 24.72 -0.63
C HIS A 279 5.15 23.89 -1.91
N GLU A 280 6.15 23.85 -2.80
CA GLU A 280 6.10 23.08 -4.05
C GLU A 280 6.05 21.57 -3.80
N ASP A 281 6.81 21.08 -2.80
CA ASP A 281 6.84 19.66 -2.41
C ASP A 281 5.49 19.26 -1.76
N THR A 282 4.91 20.14 -0.94
CA THR A 282 3.56 19.94 -0.35
C THR A 282 2.46 19.88 -1.41
N VAL A 283 2.56 20.71 -2.46
CA VAL A 283 1.59 20.70 -3.57
C VAL A 283 1.70 19.38 -4.33
N LEU A 284 2.91 18.93 -4.68
CA LEU A 284 3.10 17.65 -5.37
C LEU A 284 2.61 16.46 -4.54
N ALA A 285 2.93 16.42 -3.24
CA ALA A 285 2.42 15.39 -2.33
C ALA A 285 0.88 15.38 -2.30
N SER A 286 0.25 16.56 -2.25
CA SER A 286 -1.22 16.67 -2.32
C SER A 286 -1.77 16.14 -3.64
N LEU A 287 -1.11 16.38 -4.77
CA LEU A 287 -1.57 15.87 -6.07
C LEU A 287 -1.48 14.34 -6.15
N CYS A 288 -0.39 13.75 -5.65
CA CYS A 288 -0.21 12.29 -5.61
C CYS A 288 -1.19 11.60 -4.64
N ALA A 289 -1.71 12.32 -3.65
CA ALA A 289 -2.66 11.80 -2.67
C ALA A 289 -4.12 11.79 -3.15
N ILE A 290 -4.45 12.40 -4.31
CA ILE A 290 -5.81 12.38 -4.84
C ILE A 290 -6.07 11.04 -5.55
N HIS A 291 -7.11 10.33 -5.14
CA HIS A 291 -7.48 9.04 -5.71
C HIS A 291 -8.03 9.15 -7.14
N HIS A 292 -7.92 8.07 -7.92
CA HIS A 292 -8.46 8.02 -9.28
C HIS A 292 -9.98 8.22 -9.30
N ALA A 293 -10.68 7.70 -8.30
CA ALA A 293 -12.12 7.89 -8.12
C ALA A 293 -12.51 9.36 -7.94
N ASP A 294 -11.73 10.12 -7.16
CA ASP A 294 -11.98 11.55 -6.91
C ASP A 294 -11.77 12.37 -8.17
N TRP A 295 -10.68 12.10 -8.91
CA TRP A 295 -10.44 12.70 -10.22
C TRP A 295 -11.57 12.38 -11.22
N LEU A 296 -11.99 11.11 -11.28
CA LEU A 296 -13.08 10.67 -12.14
C LEU A 296 -14.38 11.43 -11.81
N ALA A 297 -14.78 11.47 -10.54
CA ALA A 297 -16.01 12.12 -10.11
C ALA A 297 -15.97 13.64 -10.34
N ALA A 298 -14.87 14.31 -9.99
CA ALA A 298 -14.71 15.75 -10.21
C ALA A 298 -14.81 16.10 -11.70
N VAL A 299 -14.04 15.41 -12.55
CA VAL A 299 -13.95 15.74 -13.98
C VAL A 299 -15.25 15.40 -14.71
N THR A 300 -15.89 14.27 -14.40
CA THR A 300 -17.18 13.89 -15.01
C THR A 300 -18.31 14.84 -14.60
N ALA A 301 -18.36 15.25 -13.33
CA ALA A 301 -19.32 16.23 -12.84
C ALA A 301 -19.17 17.60 -13.55
N LEU A 302 -17.94 18.07 -13.73
CA LEU A 302 -17.63 19.29 -14.48
C LEU A 302 -17.97 19.14 -15.97
N ALA A 303 -17.63 18.00 -16.59
CA ALA A 303 -17.94 17.71 -17.99
C ALA A 303 -19.44 17.71 -18.28
N ARG A 304 -20.25 17.15 -17.38
CA ARG A 304 -21.73 17.12 -17.46
C ARG A 304 -22.35 18.52 -17.35
N ARG A 305 -21.80 19.37 -16.49
CA ARG A 305 -22.36 20.70 -16.19
C ARG A 305 -21.93 21.78 -17.18
N GLY A 306 -20.75 21.63 -17.78
CA GLY A 306 -20.25 22.54 -18.81
C GLY A 306 -19.76 23.89 -18.26
N PRO A 307 -19.39 24.83 -19.15
CA PRO A 307 -18.74 26.08 -18.75
C PRO A 307 -19.62 26.96 -17.85
N GLY A 308 -18.98 27.66 -16.91
CA GLY A 308 -19.64 28.55 -15.94
C GLY A 308 -20.07 27.86 -14.63
N VAL A 309 -19.81 26.57 -14.47
CA VAL A 309 -19.97 25.90 -13.17
C VAL A 309 -18.85 26.30 -12.22
N LEU A 310 -19.18 26.51 -10.95
CA LEU A 310 -18.19 26.75 -9.90
C LEU A 310 -17.33 25.50 -9.67
N ALA A 311 -16.02 25.66 -9.72
CA ALA A 311 -15.00 24.64 -9.51
C ALA A 311 -14.01 25.06 -8.40
N SER A 312 -14.55 25.65 -7.32
CA SER A 312 -13.82 25.88 -6.07
C SER A 312 -13.51 24.55 -5.37
N PRO A 313 -12.49 24.48 -4.49
CA PRO A 313 -12.18 23.25 -3.76
C PRO A 313 -13.38 22.69 -2.99
N GLU A 314 -14.12 23.54 -2.29
CA GLU A 314 -15.31 23.17 -1.53
C GLU A 314 -16.41 22.62 -2.45
N ARG A 315 -16.56 23.21 -3.65
CA ARG A 315 -17.56 22.73 -4.60
C ARG A 315 -17.15 21.40 -5.22
N ILE A 316 -15.87 21.20 -5.52
CA ILE A 316 -15.35 19.96 -6.07
C ILE A 316 -15.53 18.82 -5.06
N ALA A 317 -15.14 19.01 -3.80
CA ALA A 317 -15.33 18.01 -2.74
C ALA A 317 -16.80 17.59 -2.63
N ARG A 318 -17.73 18.54 -2.70
CA ARG A 318 -19.17 18.24 -2.71
C ARG A 318 -19.64 17.52 -3.98
N LEU A 319 -19.05 17.82 -5.14
CA LEU A 319 -19.38 17.09 -6.38
C LEU A 319 -18.91 15.63 -6.32
N ILE A 320 -17.77 15.38 -5.66
CA ILE A 320 -17.24 14.03 -5.43
C ILE A 320 -18.17 13.26 -4.48
N ALA A 321 -18.50 13.84 -3.33
CA ALA A 321 -19.42 13.22 -2.37
C ALA A 321 -20.85 13.01 -2.91
N GLU A 322 -21.33 13.89 -3.82
CA GLU A 322 -22.63 13.75 -4.50
C GLU A 322 -22.61 12.75 -5.68
N SER A 323 -21.47 12.14 -6.01
CA SER A 323 -21.30 11.35 -7.23
C SER A 323 -21.93 9.96 -7.12
N GLU A 324 -22.83 9.65 -8.06
CA GLU A 324 -23.38 8.29 -8.24
C GLU A 324 -22.47 7.41 -9.12
N ASP A 325 -21.38 7.98 -9.68
CA ASP A 325 -20.49 7.29 -10.62
C ASP A 325 -19.40 6.47 -9.93
N ILE A 326 -19.21 6.66 -8.62
CA ILE A 326 -18.23 5.97 -7.80
C ILE A 326 -18.95 5.37 -6.58
N GLU A 327 -18.57 4.16 -6.17
CA GLU A 327 -19.09 3.54 -4.94
C GLU A 327 -18.40 4.14 -3.69
N VAL A 328 -18.51 5.45 -3.53
CA VAL A 328 -18.02 6.18 -2.35
C VAL A 328 -19.25 6.81 -1.70
N GLU A 329 -20.11 6.00 -1.08
CA GLU A 329 -21.15 6.51 -0.18
C GLU A 329 -20.46 7.00 1.10
N SER A 330 -19.95 8.23 1.06
CA SER A 330 -19.44 8.89 2.25
C SER A 330 -20.02 10.30 2.37
N ASP A 331 -21.07 10.39 3.19
CA ASP A 331 -21.53 11.66 3.76
C ASP A 331 -20.69 12.03 5.00
N ASP A 332 -19.51 11.42 5.20
CA ASP A 332 -18.64 11.74 6.34
C ASP A 332 -18.05 13.16 6.14
N PRO A 333 -18.37 14.12 7.03
CA PRO A 333 -17.84 15.48 6.92
C PRO A 333 -16.31 15.54 6.96
N ASP A 334 -15.64 14.60 7.64
CA ASP A 334 -14.19 14.59 7.76
C ASP A 334 -13.52 14.19 6.43
N GLU A 335 -14.15 13.29 5.67
CA GLU A 335 -13.67 12.89 4.33
C GLU A 335 -13.87 14.02 3.31
N VAL A 336 -14.99 14.73 3.36
CA VAL A 336 -15.24 15.90 2.49
C VAL A 336 -14.21 17.01 2.75
N GLU A 337 -13.88 17.28 4.01
CA GLU A 337 -12.84 18.25 4.39
C GLU A 337 -11.45 17.83 3.91
N ALA A 338 -11.13 16.53 3.98
CA ALA A 338 -9.88 16.00 3.44
C ALA A 338 -9.79 16.20 1.91
N THR A 339 -10.84 15.86 1.16
CA THR A 339 -10.88 16.07 -0.30
C THR A 339 -10.77 17.56 -0.65
N GLU A 340 -11.47 18.45 0.07
CA GLU A 340 -11.36 19.91 -0.11
C GLU A 340 -9.91 20.39 0.07
N THR A 341 -9.23 19.88 1.09
CA THR A 341 -7.83 20.22 1.37
C THR A 341 -6.91 19.81 0.22
N LEU A 342 -7.08 18.62 -0.34
CA LEU A 342 -6.31 18.17 -1.50
C LEU A 342 -6.54 19.06 -2.73
N PHE A 343 -7.81 19.35 -3.04
CA PHE A 343 -8.17 20.18 -4.21
C PHE A 343 -7.79 21.66 -4.07
N THR A 344 -7.49 22.14 -2.86
CA THR A 344 -6.88 23.47 -2.64
C THR A 344 -5.52 23.60 -3.32
N SER A 345 -4.80 22.48 -3.53
CA SER A 345 -3.55 22.44 -4.29
C SER A 345 -3.77 22.42 -5.81
N VAL A 346 -4.93 21.92 -6.25
CA VAL A 346 -5.29 21.74 -7.67
C VAL A 346 -5.79 23.03 -8.30
N THR A 347 -6.71 23.74 -7.63
CA THR A 347 -7.41 24.90 -8.24
C THR A 347 -6.48 26.05 -8.67
N PRO A 348 -5.37 26.38 -7.98
CA PRO A 348 -4.45 27.41 -8.46
C PRO A 348 -3.69 26.97 -9.73
N LEU A 349 -3.37 25.68 -9.86
CA LEU A 349 -2.74 25.12 -11.07
C LEU A 349 -3.73 25.14 -12.23
N TRP A 350 -5.00 24.79 -11.98
CA TRP A 350 -6.08 24.91 -12.95
C TRP A 350 -6.29 26.36 -13.42
N ALA A 351 -6.22 27.33 -12.51
CA ALA A 351 -6.30 28.75 -12.85
C ALA A 351 -5.12 29.18 -13.75
N ALA A 352 -3.89 28.74 -13.42
CA ALA A 352 -2.71 28.99 -14.25
C ALA A 352 -2.83 28.41 -15.66
N LEU A 353 -3.47 27.25 -15.79
CA LEU A 353 -3.78 26.59 -17.07
C LEU A 353 -4.99 27.20 -17.80
N GLY A 354 -5.77 28.06 -17.14
CA GLY A 354 -7.01 28.60 -17.67
C GLY A 354 -8.16 27.59 -17.75
N ILE A 355 -8.09 26.51 -16.96
CA ILE A 355 -9.18 25.54 -16.78
C ILE A 355 -10.34 26.22 -16.04
N VAL A 356 -10.02 27.03 -15.04
CA VAL A 356 -10.95 27.92 -14.33
C VAL A 356 -10.55 29.38 -14.54
N ASP A 357 -11.49 30.30 -14.39
CA ASP A 357 -11.24 31.75 -14.42
C ASP A 357 -10.98 32.33 -13.00
N GLU A 358 -10.90 33.66 -12.91
CA GLU A 358 -10.64 34.38 -11.65
C GLU A 358 -11.77 34.20 -10.60
N ASP A 359 -12.97 33.84 -11.04
CA ASP A 359 -14.13 33.57 -10.19
C ASP A 359 -14.29 32.05 -9.94
N GLU A 360 -13.25 31.26 -10.23
CA GLU A 360 -13.21 29.79 -10.12
C GLU A 360 -14.29 29.09 -10.97
N LEU A 361 -14.75 29.74 -12.04
CA LEU A 361 -15.73 29.17 -12.94
C LEU A 361 -15.03 28.38 -14.04
N LEU A 362 -15.55 27.17 -14.32
CA LEU A 362 -15.04 26.32 -15.40
C LEU A 362 -15.12 27.06 -16.75
N THR A 363 -13.99 27.20 -17.43
CA THR A 363 -13.92 27.86 -18.74
C THR A 363 -14.28 26.90 -19.87
N PRO A 364 -14.56 27.38 -21.10
CA PRO A 364 -14.65 26.51 -22.27
C PRO A 364 -13.39 25.68 -22.51
N LEU A 365 -12.20 26.20 -22.16
CA LEU A 365 -10.94 25.48 -22.25
C LEU A 365 -10.86 24.35 -21.23
N GLY A 366 -11.25 24.60 -19.98
CA GLY A 366 -11.37 23.57 -18.97
C GLY A 366 -12.36 22.48 -19.36
N TRP A 367 -13.56 22.86 -19.83
CA TRP A 367 -14.59 21.92 -20.25
C TRP A 367 -14.14 21.01 -21.41
N TRP A 368 -13.41 21.55 -22.38
CA TRP A 368 -12.87 20.77 -23.50
C TRP A 368 -11.65 19.94 -23.11
N GLY A 369 -10.74 20.52 -22.35
CA GLY A 369 -9.39 20.01 -22.17
C GLY A 369 -9.23 19.09 -20.96
N LEU A 370 -9.96 19.31 -19.87
CA LEU A 370 -9.79 18.55 -18.63
C LEU A 370 -10.12 17.05 -18.80
N PRO A 371 -11.21 16.63 -19.46
CA PRO A 371 -11.46 15.21 -19.70
C PRO A 371 -10.41 14.55 -20.60
N LYS A 372 -9.89 15.30 -21.59
CA LYS A 372 -8.83 14.82 -22.50
C LYS A 372 -7.47 14.71 -21.81
N ALA A 373 -7.18 15.63 -20.88
CA ALA A 373 -5.99 15.60 -20.05
C ALA A 373 -6.01 14.38 -19.11
N LEU A 374 -7.15 14.11 -18.48
CA LEU A 374 -7.33 12.95 -17.60
C LEU A 374 -7.23 11.63 -18.37
N GLU A 375 -7.89 11.53 -19.53
CA GLU A 375 -7.75 10.36 -20.41
C GLU A 375 -6.30 10.15 -20.84
N ARG A 376 -5.55 11.23 -21.10
CA ARG A 376 -4.14 11.16 -21.48
C ARG A 376 -3.25 10.68 -20.33
N ALA A 377 -3.47 11.19 -19.11
CA ALA A 377 -2.69 10.80 -17.93
C ALA A 377 -2.75 9.28 -17.74
N TRP A 378 -3.95 8.72 -17.71
CA TRP A 378 -4.19 7.29 -17.46
C TRP A 378 -3.98 6.39 -18.68
N SER A 379 -3.81 6.96 -19.88
CA SER A 379 -3.44 6.16 -21.06
C SER A 379 -1.92 6.04 -21.22
N ALA A 380 -1.14 6.91 -20.57
CA ALA A 380 0.32 6.95 -20.70
C ALA A 380 1.03 6.02 -19.71
N SER A 381 0.41 5.71 -18.56
CA SER A 381 0.95 4.75 -17.58
C SER A 381 0.91 3.30 -18.06
N GLY A 382 0.16 3.00 -19.12
CA GLY A 382 0.03 1.67 -19.73
C GLY A 382 0.96 1.36 -20.91
N GLU A 383 1.89 2.25 -21.28
CA GLU A 383 2.95 2.03 -22.29
C GLU A 383 4.33 2.01 -21.64
#